data_AF-A0A2W4J0W4-F1
#
_entry.id   AF-A0A2W4J0W4-F1
#
_cell.length_a   1.000
_cell.length_b   1.000
_cell.length_c   1.000
_cell.angle_alpha   90.00
_cell.angle_beta   90.00
_cell.angle_gamma   90.00
#
_symmetry.space_group_name_H-M   'P 1'
#
loop_
_entity.id
_entity.type
_entity.pdbx_description
1 polymer ?
#
loop_
_entity_poly.entity_id
_entity_poly.type
_entity_poly.pdbx_seq_one_letter_code
_entity_poly.pdbx_strand_id
1 'polypeptide(L)'
;MRSALVGILSLLLACTALESPRDRARKAVERFAADGLSVELASGDRLVVPPGGVKVLAMDAYARDGGELEGFAQLSIEGRVGEVALSYLGNERLLFRCGARECSVRGPLAPRLEGVVEALVARRRALEAVDRDALGRLALEPVDLDEEEVRQAGSRAARGWFVRVETDSAIVGEADPEGRQRRLRLLRTDDGWRFETGLP
;
A
#
# COMPACT_ATOMS: atom_id res chain seq x y z
N MET A 1 -1.25 -3.06 69.36
CA MET A 1 -1.76 -4.04 68.38
C MET A 1 -2.89 -3.42 67.55
N ARG A 2 -2.56 -2.78 66.43
CA ARG A 2 -3.48 -2.42 65.34
C ARG A 2 -2.65 -2.38 64.07
N SER A 3 -2.32 -3.58 63.60
CA SER A 3 -1.66 -3.80 62.31
C SER A 3 -2.73 -4.22 61.30
N ALA A 4 -2.45 -3.92 60.04
CA ALA A 4 -3.07 -4.51 58.84
C ALA A 4 -4.46 -3.97 58.42
N LEU A 5 -4.49 -2.74 57.91
CA LEU A 5 -5.52 -2.30 56.95
C LEU A 5 -4.94 -1.26 55.97
N VAL A 6 -3.78 -1.55 55.40
CA VAL A 6 -3.20 -0.79 54.27
C VAL A 6 -2.79 -1.74 53.11
N GLY A 7 -3.22 -3.00 53.18
CA GLY A 7 -2.73 -4.07 52.30
C GLY A 7 -3.68 -4.52 51.18
N ILE A 8 -4.66 -3.71 50.76
CA ILE A 8 -5.59 -4.08 49.66
C ILE A 8 -5.88 -2.86 48.78
N LEU A 9 -4.83 -2.21 48.28
CA LEU A 9 -4.95 -1.25 47.17
C LEU A 9 -3.91 -1.50 46.05
N SER A 10 -3.27 -2.67 46.05
CA SER A 10 -2.13 -2.98 45.17
C SER A 10 -2.30 -4.25 44.34
N LEU A 11 -3.50 -4.83 44.24
CA LEU A 11 -3.74 -6.15 43.62
C LEU A 11 -4.86 -6.20 42.56
N LEU A 12 -5.24 -5.05 42.01
CA LEU A 12 -6.01 -4.97 40.75
C LEU A 12 -5.19 -4.37 39.60
N LEU A 13 -3.86 -4.46 39.69
CA LEU A 13 -3.00 -4.47 38.51
C LEU A 13 -3.11 -5.87 37.90
N ALA A 14 -4.28 -6.13 37.30
CA ALA A 14 -4.48 -7.32 36.49
C ALA A 14 -3.36 -7.37 35.45
N CYS A 15 -2.69 -8.51 35.41
CA CYS A 15 -1.58 -8.87 34.54
C CYS A 15 -1.95 -8.88 33.05
N THR A 16 -2.40 -7.75 32.50
CA THR A 16 -2.16 -7.40 31.11
C THR A 16 -0.90 -6.56 31.11
N ALA A 17 0.27 -7.17 30.97
CA ALA A 17 1.45 -6.44 30.56
C ALA A 17 1.03 -5.60 29.33
N LEU A 18 1.03 -4.26 29.49
CA LEU A 18 0.51 -3.33 28.49
C LEU A 18 1.19 -3.63 27.16
N GLU A 19 0.47 -4.25 26.23
CA GLU A 19 0.97 -4.36 24.85
C GLU A 19 1.29 -2.95 24.37
N SER A 20 2.51 -2.76 23.88
CA SER A 20 2.93 -1.46 23.39
C SER A 20 2.00 -1.03 22.24
N PRO A 21 1.79 0.29 22.01
CA PRO A 21 1.03 0.76 20.86
C PRO A 21 1.47 0.11 19.55
N ARG A 22 2.79 -0.10 19.40
CA ARG A 22 3.40 -0.81 18.27
C ARG A 22 2.90 -2.25 18.13
N ASP A 23 2.90 -3.03 19.21
CA ASP A 23 2.47 -4.44 19.16
C ASP A 23 0.99 -4.54 18.80
N ARG A 24 0.18 -3.65 19.37
CA ARG A 24 -1.25 -3.59 19.10
C ARG A 24 -1.55 -3.22 17.65
N ALA A 25 -0.84 -2.23 17.11
CA ALA A 25 -0.94 -1.81 15.71
C ALA A 25 -0.50 -2.93 14.75
N ARG A 26 0.63 -3.59 15.04
CA ARG A 26 1.11 -4.74 14.26
C ARG A 26 0.09 -5.87 14.22
N LYS A 27 -0.43 -6.30 15.38
CA LYS A 27 -1.46 -7.34 15.46
C LYS A 27 -2.74 -6.96 14.72
N ALA A 28 -3.11 -5.67 14.73
CA ALA A 28 -4.26 -5.18 13.99
C ALA A 28 -4.05 -5.34 12.47
N VAL A 29 -2.87 -5.03 11.95
CA VAL A 29 -2.53 -5.26 10.53
C VAL A 29 -2.52 -6.74 10.18
N GLU A 30 -1.84 -7.57 10.98
CA GLU A 30 -1.74 -9.01 10.74
C GLU A 30 -3.12 -9.67 10.75
N ARG A 31 -4.01 -9.26 11.66
CA ARG A 31 -5.40 -9.73 11.69
C ARG A 31 -6.20 -9.24 10.49
N PHE A 32 -6.05 -7.97 10.11
CA PHE A 32 -6.75 -7.37 8.97
C PHE A 32 -6.42 -8.11 7.66
N ALA A 33 -5.18 -8.56 7.50
CA ALA A 33 -4.71 -9.26 6.29
C ALA A 33 -4.71 -10.79 6.39
N ALA A 34 -5.20 -11.38 7.50
CA ALA A 34 -5.10 -12.81 7.77
C ALA A 34 -5.73 -13.67 6.68
N ASP A 35 -6.91 -13.27 6.20
CA ASP A 35 -7.68 -13.99 5.19
C ASP A 35 -7.36 -13.53 3.74
N GLY A 36 -6.30 -12.73 3.58
CA GLY A 36 -6.00 -12.02 2.34
C GLY A 36 -6.80 -10.72 2.18
N LEU A 37 -6.52 -9.97 1.12
CA LEU A 37 -7.13 -8.68 0.82
C LEU A 37 -7.61 -8.64 -0.63
N SER A 38 -8.70 -7.93 -0.84
CA SER A 38 -9.21 -7.59 -2.17
C SER A 38 -9.57 -6.12 -2.17
N VAL A 39 -8.90 -5.33 -3.00
CA VAL A 39 -9.18 -3.91 -3.19
C VAL A 39 -9.74 -3.70 -4.58
N GLU A 40 -10.92 -3.12 -4.66
CA GLU A 40 -11.50 -2.66 -5.93
C GLU A 40 -10.91 -1.31 -6.29
N LEU A 41 -10.34 -1.24 -7.48
CA LEU A 41 -9.75 -0.04 -8.05
C LEU A 41 -10.86 0.81 -8.67
N ALA A 42 -10.68 2.13 -8.74
CA ALA A 42 -11.56 3.07 -9.43
C ALA A 42 -11.73 2.70 -10.91
N SER A 43 -10.73 2.04 -11.49
CA SER A 43 -10.80 1.49 -12.84
C SER A 43 -11.78 0.30 -12.98
N GLY A 44 -12.22 -0.30 -11.87
CA GLY A 44 -12.98 -1.56 -11.82
C GLY A 44 -12.11 -2.82 -11.83
N ASP A 45 -10.78 -2.70 -12.01
CA ASP A 45 -9.85 -3.80 -11.76
C ASP A 45 -9.78 -4.11 -10.26
N ARG A 46 -9.21 -5.26 -9.91
CA ARG A 46 -9.08 -5.70 -8.52
C ARG A 46 -7.65 -6.08 -8.19
N LEU A 47 -7.09 -5.44 -7.17
CA LEU A 47 -5.88 -5.88 -6.51
C LEU A 47 -6.24 -7.00 -5.54
N VAL A 48 -5.70 -8.20 -5.80
CA VAL A 48 -5.90 -9.38 -4.95
C VAL A 48 -4.58 -9.73 -4.28
N VAL A 49 -4.60 -9.80 -2.96
CA VAL A 49 -3.50 -10.24 -2.10
C VAL A 49 -3.95 -11.52 -1.38
N PRO A 50 -3.29 -12.67 -1.61
CA PRO A 50 -3.69 -13.91 -0.95
C PRO A 50 -3.41 -13.88 0.57
N PRO A 51 -3.99 -14.81 1.34
CA PRO A 51 -3.58 -15.04 2.73
C PRO A 51 -2.06 -15.17 2.87
N GLY A 52 -1.47 -14.46 3.82
CA GLY A 52 -0.01 -14.42 4.01
C GLY A 52 0.76 -13.58 2.98
N GLY A 53 0.07 -12.95 2.02
CA GLY A 53 0.65 -12.03 1.04
C GLY A 53 1.07 -10.68 1.62
N VAL A 54 0.69 -10.35 2.86
CA VAL A 54 1.12 -9.13 3.55
C VAL A 54 2.10 -9.48 4.67
N LYS A 55 3.22 -8.75 4.73
CA LYS A 55 4.21 -8.83 5.80
C LYS A 55 4.49 -7.45 6.38
N VAL A 56 4.39 -7.32 7.70
CA VAL A 56 4.84 -6.14 8.44
C VAL A 56 6.32 -6.31 8.77
N LEU A 57 7.18 -5.59 8.04
CA LEU A 57 8.64 -5.63 8.20
C LEU A 57 9.08 -4.75 9.37
N ALA A 58 8.51 -3.56 9.47
CA ALA A 58 8.70 -2.62 10.57
C ALA A 58 7.37 -1.93 10.88
N MET A 59 7.20 -1.52 12.13
CA MET A 59 6.03 -0.80 12.61
C MET A 59 6.44 0.08 13.78
N ASP A 60 6.09 1.35 13.70
CA ASP A 60 6.00 2.24 14.85
C ASP A 60 4.55 2.72 14.99
N ALA A 61 4.12 3.00 16.21
CA ALA A 61 2.79 3.53 16.45
C ALA A 61 2.77 4.44 17.69
N TYR A 62 2.00 5.51 17.59
CA TYR A 62 1.89 6.56 18.59
C TYR A 62 0.43 6.84 18.91
N ALA A 63 0.15 7.18 20.16
CA ALA A 63 -1.19 7.58 20.56
C ALA A 63 -1.58 8.92 19.91
N ARG A 64 -2.84 9.01 19.48
CA ARG A 64 -3.51 10.24 19.09
C ARG A 64 -4.68 10.52 20.02
N ASP A 65 -5.22 11.72 19.94
CA ASP A 65 -6.42 12.11 20.68
C ASP A 65 -7.59 11.15 20.40
N GLY A 66 -8.45 10.96 21.39
CA GLY A 66 -9.66 10.12 21.25
C GLY A 66 -9.42 8.61 21.25
N GLY A 67 -8.24 8.14 21.67
CA GLY A 67 -7.94 6.70 21.78
C GLY A 67 -7.59 6.03 20.44
N GLU A 68 -7.25 6.84 19.43
CA GLU A 68 -6.71 6.34 18.16
C GLU A 68 -5.19 6.15 18.26
N LEU A 69 -4.64 5.29 17.40
CA LEU A 69 -3.20 5.25 17.14
C LEU A 69 -2.94 5.68 15.70
N GLU A 70 -1.83 6.36 15.48
CA GLU A 70 -1.24 6.51 14.16
C GLU A 70 0.05 5.70 14.10
N GLY A 71 0.16 4.88 13.06
CA GLY A 71 1.33 4.04 12.85
C GLY A 71 1.99 4.25 11.50
N PHE A 72 3.26 3.94 11.48
CA PHE A 72 4.12 3.96 10.30
C PHE A 72 4.62 2.55 10.09
N ALA A 73 4.17 1.91 9.02
CA ALA A 73 4.42 0.51 8.74
C ALA A 73 5.25 0.37 7.48
N GLN A 74 6.39 -0.32 7.56
CA GLN A 74 7.05 -0.83 6.36
C GLN A 74 6.39 -2.15 5.99
N LEU A 75 5.70 -2.18 4.86
CA LEU A 75 4.96 -3.34 4.38
C LEU A 75 5.66 -3.97 3.18
N SER A 76 5.68 -5.29 3.15
CA SER A 76 5.91 -6.07 1.94
C SER A 76 4.59 -6.74 1.55
N ILE A 77 4.14 -6.54 0.31
CA ILE A 77 2.88 -7.09 -0.20
C ILE A 77 3.13 -7.83 -1.50
N GLU A 78 2.68 -9.08 -1.56
CA GLU A 78 2.70 -9.91 -2.76
C GLU A 78 1.26 -10.20 -3.18
N GLY A 79 0.93 -9.92 -4.44
CA GLY A 79 -0.43 -10.02 -4.96
C GLY A 79 -0.48 -10.01 -6.48
N ARG A 80 -1.63 -9.61 -7.03
CA ARG A 80 -1.82 -9.49 -8.48
C ARG A 80 -2.97 -8.55 -8.85
N VAL A 81 -2.94 -8.06 -10.08
CA VAL A 81 -4.05 -7.36 -10.75
C VAL A 81 -4.36 -8.10 -12.05
N GLY A 82 -5.49 -8.82 -12.08
CA GLY A 82 -5.76 -9.79 -13.14
C GLY A 82 -4.65 -10.84 -13.22
N GLU A 83 -3.95 -10.87 -14.37
CA GLU A 83 -2.83 -11.77 -14.66
C GLU A 83 -1.44 -11.15 -14.37
N VAL A 84 -1.40 -9.88 -13.94
CA VAL A 84 -0.13 -9.19 -13.64
C VAL A 84 0.24 -9.42 -12.17
N ALA A 85 1.34 -10.11 -11.93
CA ALA A 85 1.89 -10.28 -10.59
C ALA A 85 2.33 -8.93 -10.00
N LEU A 86 2.21 -8.77 -8.70
CA LEU A 86 2.59 -7.56 -7.99
C LEU A 86 3.43 -7.92 -6.77
N SER A 87 4.62 -7.31 -6.68
CA SER A 87 5.43 -7.27 -5.46
C SER A 87 5.57 -5.81 -5.04
N TYR A 88 5.37 -5.54 -3.76
CA TYR A 88 5.42 -4.20 -3.19
C TYR A 88 6.31 -4.16 -1.96
N LEU A 89 7.10 -3.09 -1.86
CA LEU A 89 7.81 -2.70 -0.66
C LEU A 89 7.66 -1.20 -0.45
N GLY A 90 7.06 -0.79 0.67
CA GLY A 90 6.91 0.63 0.95
C GLY A 90 6.51 0.94 2.38
N ASN A 91 6.66 2.22 2.71
CA ASN A 91 6.25 2.76 4.00
C ASN A 91 4.82 3.31 3.89
N GLU A 92 3.95 2.86 4.79
CA GLU A 92 2.54 3.26 4.86
C GLU A 92 2.24 3.96 6.17
N ARG A 93 1.37 4.97 6.10
CA ARG A 93 0.85 5.64 7.27
C ARG A 93 -0.56 5.15 7.51
N LEU A 94 -0.78 4.55 8.67
CA LEU A 94 -2.02 3.85 9.02
C LEU A 94 -2.64 4.49 10.25
N LEU A 95 -3.98 4.53 10.26
CA LEU A 95 -4.74 4.92 11.43
C LEU A 95 -5.37 3.67 12.05
N PHE A 96 -5.43 3.65 13.37
CA PHE A 96 -6.00 2.55 14.12
C PHE A 96 -7.03 3.06 15.11
N ARG A 97 -8.13 2.31 15.22
CA ARG A 97 -9.09 2.50 16.31
C ARG A 97 -8.84 1.46 17.37
N CYS A 98 -8.56 1.90 18.59
CA CYS A 98 -8.12 1.04 19.68
C CYS A 98 -9.06 1.14 20.88
N GLY A 99 -9.70 0.03 21.22
CA GLY A 99 -10.47 -0.13 22.46
C GLY A 99 -9.61 -0.65 23.61
N ALA A 100 -10.25 -1.03 24.71
CA ALA A 100 -9.55 -1.63 25.86
C ALA A 100 -8.93 -3.01 25.55
N ARG A 101 -9.47 -3.74 24.57
CA ARG A 101 -9.07 -5.13 24.28
C ARG A 101 -8.47 -5.36 22.91
N GLU A 102 -8.72 -4.48 21.95
CA GLU A 102 -8.30 -4.70 20.57
C GLU A 102 -8.01 -3.38 19.84
N CYS A 103 -7.25 -3.49 18.76
CA CYS A 103 -7.10 -2.46 17.76
C CYS A 103 -7.54 -3.01 16.40
N SER A 104 -8.04 -2.13 15.55
CA SER A 104 -8.40 -2.39 14.16
C SER A 104 -7.77 -1.33 13.27
N VAL A 105 -7.39 -1.71 12.04
CA VAL A 105 -6.96 -0.77 11.00
C VAL A 105 -8.17 0.03 10.53
N ARG A 106 -7.99 1.34 10.38
CA ARG A 106 -9.00 2.23 9.82
C ARG A 106 -8.63 2.57 8.38
N GLY A 107 -9.47 2.14 7.44
CA GLY A 107 -9.30 2.42 6.01
C GLY A 107 -8.37 1.42 5.32
N PRO A 108 -7.82 1.78 4.14
CA PRO A 108 -6.97 0.90 3.34
C PRO A 108 -5.65 0.60 4.04
N LEU A 109 -5.11 -0.60 3.82
CA LEU A 109 -3.86 -1.04 4.42
C LEU A 109 -2.61 -0.50 3.69
N ALA A 110 -2.73 -0.23 2.40
CA ALA A 110 -1.61 0.27 1.58
C ALA A 110 -2.08 1.36 0.61
N PRO A 111 -2.55 2.53 1.13
CA PRO A 111 -3.11 3.58 0.30
C PRO A 111 -2.14 4.10 -0.77
N ARG A 112 -0.81 4.11 -0.50
CA ARG A 112 0.16 4.49 -1.52
C ARG A 112 0.25 3.45 -2.62
N LEU A 113 0.31 2.17 -2.27
CA LEU A 113 0.29 1.08 -3.25
C LEU A 113 -0.96 1.16 -4.14
N GLU A 114 -2.14 1.32 -3.54
CA GLU A 114 -3.41 1.44 -4.28
C GLU A 114 -3.31 2.54 -5.35
N GLY A 115 -2.85 3.74 -4.98
CA GLY A 115 -2.68 4.83 -5.94
C GLY A 115 -1.63 4.57 -7.04
N VAL A 116 -0.54 3.86 -6.74
CA VAL A 116 0.45 3.48 -7.75
C VAL A 116 -0.15 2.46 -8.73
N VAL A 117 -0.86 1.46 -8.21
CA VAL A 117 -1.51 0.43 -9.03
C VAL A 117 -2.58 1.05 -9.94
N GLU A 118 -3.35 2.02 -9.45
CA GLU A 118 -4.29 2.79 -10.29
C GLU A 118 -3.59 3.45 -11.48
N ALA A 119 -2.48 4.15 -11.24
CA ALA A 119 -1.72 4.81 -12.30
C ALA A 119 -1.17 3.79 -13.32
N LEU A 120 -0.67 2.64 -12.87
CA LEU A 120 -0.17 1.56 -13.73
C LEU A 120 -1.30 0.95 -14.59
N VAL A 121 -2.46 0.68 -13.99
CA VAL A 121 -3.63 0.16 -14.68
C VAL A 121 -4.17 1.17 -15.70
N ALA A 122 -4.28 2.45 -15.32
CA ALA A 122 -4.70 3.52 -16.20
C ALA A 122 -3.77 3.65 -17.41
N ARG A 123 -2.44 3.61 -17.17
CA ARG A 123 -1.43 3.63 -18.22
C ARG A 123 -1.60 2.45 -19.17
N ARG A 124 -1.74 1.23 -18.64
CA ARG A 124 -1.92 0.02 -19.46
C ARG A 124 -3.15 0.15 -20.36
N ARG A 125 -4.30 0.56 -19.82
CA ARG A 125 -5.53 0.74 -20.60
C ARG A 125 -5.39 1.82 -21.67
N ALA A 126 -4.73 2.93 -21.35
CA ALA A 126 -4.49 4.00 -22.31
C ALA A 126 -3.57 3.55 -23.46
N LEU A 127 -2.54 2.75 -23.16
CA LEU A 127 -1.70 2.11 -24.17
C LEU A 127 -2.48 1.13 -25.06
N GLU A 128 -3.30 0.26 -24.46
CA GLU A 128 -4.14 -0.71 -25.18
C GLU A 128 -5.15 0.00 -26.11
N ALA A 129 -5.67 1.16 -25.70
CA ALA A 129 -6.59 1.98 -26.48
C ALA A 129 -5.88 2.95 -27.45
N VAL A 130 -4.55 3.05 -27.41
CA VAL A 130 -3.77 4.08 -28.14
C VAL A 130 -4.26 5.50 -27.81
N ASP A 131 -4.70 5.73 -26.56
CA ASP A 131 -5.27 6.99 -26.07
C ASP A 131 -4.15 7.91 -25.56
N ARG A 132 -3.65 8.76 -26.46
CA ARG A 132 -2.60 9.73 -26.17
C ARG A 132 -3.01 10.79 -25.15
N ASP A 133 -4.27 11.21 -25.16
CA ASP A 133 -4.76 12.21 -24.22
C ASP A 133 -4.81 11.65 -22.79
N ALA A 134 -5.22 10.39 -22.63
CA ALA A 134 -5.16 9.70 -21.34
C ALA A 134 -3.73 9.51 -20.84
N LEU A 135 -2.79 9.14 -21.72
CA LEU A 135 -1.38 9.04 -21.36
C LEU A 135 -0.78 10.40 -20.98
N GLY A 136 -1.13 11.46 -21.71
CA GLY A 136 -0.71 12.83 -21.40
C GLY A 136 -1.20 13.29 -20.02
N ARG A 137 -2.44 12.94 -19.63
CA ARG A 137 -2.94 13.21 -18.27
C ARG A 137 -2.20 12.44 -17.19
N LEU A 138 -1.60 11.29 -17.50
CA LEU A 138 -0.82 10.51 -16.54
C LEU A 138 0.62 11.02 -16.39
N ALA A 139 1.10 11.86 -17.31
CA ALA A 139 2.42 12.45 -17.25
C ALA A 139 2.54 13.49 -16.12
N LEU A 140 3.73 13.56 -15.53
CA LEU A 140 4.06 14.62 -14.56
C LEU A 140 4.21 15.97 -15.25
N GLU A 141 4.85 15.97 -16.42
CA GLU A 141 5.04 17.14 -17.29
C GLU A 141 4.35 16.89 -18.64
N PRO A 142 3.93 17.94 -19.37
CA PRO A 142 3.40 17.78 -20.72
C PRO A 142 4.39 17.03 -21.61
N VAL A 143 3.91 15.96 -22.26
CA VAL A 143 4.68 15.14 -23.20
C VAL A 143 3.98 15.11 -24.54
N ASP A 144 4.75 15.26 -25.61
CA ASP A 144 4.26 14.99 -26.96
C ASP A 144 4.45 13.50 -27.24
N LEU A 145 3.35 12.80 -27.50
CA LEU A 145 3.34 11.35 -27.67
C LEU A 145 3.11 11.02 -29.14
N ASP A 146 4.09 10.35 -29.74
CA ASP A 146 3.94 9.79 -31.08
C ASP A 146 3.00 8.56 -31.05
N GLU A 147 2.09 8.50 -32.02
CA GLU A 147 1.07 7.45 -32.05
C GLU A 147 1.65 6.05 -32.33
N GLU A 148 2.71 5.97 -33.15
CA GLU A 148 3.37 4.70 -33.44
C GLU A 148 4.17 4.21 -32.22
N GLU A 149 4.84 5.11 -31.50
CA GLU A 149 5.48 4.78 -30.22
C GLU A 149 4.47 4.24 -29.19
N VAL A 150 3.31 4.89 -29.07
CA VAL A 150 2.22 4.44 -28.18
C VAL A 150 1.71 3.05 -28.59
N ARG A 151 1.47 2.83 -29.88
CA ARG A 151 1.01 1.54 -30.41
C ARG A 151 2.00 0.43 -30.13
N GLN A 152 3.29 0.68 -30.37
CA GLN A 152 4.37 -0.28 -30.07
C GLN A 152 4.52 -0.53 -28.57
N ALA A 153 4.31 0.48 -27.73
CA ALA A 153 4.34 0.32 -26.29
C ALA A 153 3.13 -0.48 -25.78
N GLY A 154 1.95 -0.33 -26.38
CA GLY A 154 0.73 -1.07 -26.05
C GLY A 154 0.74 -2.54 -26.45
N SER A 155 1.52 -2.93 -27.45
CA SER A 155 1.69 -4.35 -27.79
C SER A 155 2.59 -5.13 -26.82
N ARG A 156 3.29 -4.44 -25.91
CA ARG A 156 4.19 -5.06 -24.93
C ARG A 156 3.39 -5.53 -23.72
N ALA A 157 3.30 -6.85 -23.54
CA ALA A 157 2.62 -7.43 -22.38
C ALA A 157 3.43 -7.22 -21.09
N ALA A 158 2.76 -6.80 -20.02
CA ALA A 158 3.32 -6.82 -18.66
C ALA A 158 2.91 -8.12 -17.95
N ARG A 159 3.85 -8.76 -17.26
CA ARG A 159 3.61 -9.95 -16.42
C ARG A 159 3.83 -9.69 -14.94
N GLY A 160 4.60 -8.68 -14.59
CA GLY A 160 4.86 -8.34 -13.20
C GLY A 160 5.16 -6.86 -12.98
N TRP A 161 4.73 -6.35 -11.83
CA TRP A 161 5.11 -5.06 -11.30
C TRP A 161 5.82 -5.23 -9.96
N PHE A 162 7.04 -4.71 -9.89
CA PHE A 162 7.87 -4.67 -8.68
C PHE A 162 7.93 -3.22 -8.20
N VAL A 163 7.07 -2.89 -7.24
CA VAL A 163 6.82 -1.54 -6.78
C VAL A 163 7.61 -1.26 -5.50
N ARG A 164 8.45 -0.23 -5.52
CA ARG A 164 9.08 0.32 -4.33
C ARG A 164 8.63 1.76 -4.12
N VAL A 165 8.01 2.05 -2.98
CA VAL A 165 7.53 3.39 -2.65
C VAL A 165 8.39 4.02 -1.57
N GLU A 166 8.84 5.24 -1.84
CA GLU A 166 9.63 6.08 -0.95
C GLU A 166 8.95 7.44 -0.80
N THR A 167 8.25 7.62 0.32
CA THR A 167 7.52 8.85 0.69
C THR A 167 6.50 9.29 -0.36
N ASP A 168 6.94 10.09 -1.33
CA ASP A 168 6.15 10.71 -2.40
C ASP A 168 6.66 10.31 -3.80
N SER A 169 7.51 9.29 -3.89
CA SER A 169 7.99 8.71 -5.14
C SER A 169 7.80 7.21 -5.17
N ALA A 170 7.64 6.65 -6.37
CA ALA A 170 7.57 5.22 -6.60
C ALA A 170 8.48 4.84 -7.76
N ILE A 171 9.22 3.75 -7.58
CA ILE A 171 9.99 3.10 -8.64
C ILE A 171 9.27 1.80 -8.94
N VAL A 172 8.97 1.57 -10.21
CA VAL A 172 8.31 0.34 -10.66
C VAL A 172 9.20 -0.37 -11.66
N GLY A 173 9.59 -1.60 -11.35
CA GLY A 173 10.11 -2.54 -12.34
C GLY A 173 8.92 -3.21 -13.02
N GLU A 174 8.71 -2.97 -14.30
CA GLU A 174 7.70 -3.67 -15.09
C GLU A 174 8.36 -4.76 -15.92
N ALA A 175 8.03 -6.02 -15.62
CA ALA A 175 8.57 -7.19 -16.29
C ALA A 175 7.69 -7.65 -17.44
N ASP A 176 8.32 -7.97 -18.57
CA ASP A 176 7.70 -8.67 -19.70
C ASP A 176 7.63 -10.20 -19.44
N PRO A 177 7.03 -11.01 -20.36
CA PRO A 177 6.98 -12.47 -20.21
C PRO A 177 8.34 -13.17 -20.16
N GLU A 178 9.37 -12.56 -20.71
CA GLU A 178 10.75 -13.05 -20.65
C GLU A 178 11.47 -12.63 -19.35
N GLY A 179 10.81 -11.86 -18.49
CA GLY A 179 11.35 -11.37 -17.23
C GLY A 179 12.26 -10.15 -17.37
N ARG A 180 12.38 -9.56 -18.58
CA ARG A 180 13.13 -8.31 -18.77
C ARG A 180 12.34 -7.17 -18.16
N GLN A 181 13.02 -6.36 -17.37
CA GLN A 181 12.39 -5.27 -16.64
C GLN A 181 12.69 -3.93 -17.28
N ARG A 182 11.65 -3.12 -17.48
CA ARG A 182 11.79 -1.67 -17.68
C ARG A 182 11.48 -0.94 -16.38
N ARG A 183 12.17 0.17 -16.15
CA ARG A 183 11.99 0.99 -14.95
C ARG A 183 11.07 2.16 -15.28
N LEU A 184 9.99 2.28 -14.51
CA LEU A 184 9.09 3.43 -14.49
C LEU A 184 9.33 4.20 -13.20
N ARG A 185 9.05 5.51 -13.23
CA ARG A 185 9.13 6.35 -12.04
C ARG A 185 7.88 7.21 -11.96
N LEU A 186 7.27 7.21 -10.77
CA LEU A 186 6.10 8.01 -10.47
C LEU A 186 6.38 8.95 -9.31
N LEU A 187 5.77 10.13 -9.34
CA LEU A 187 5.72 11.06 -8.23
C LEU A 187 4.28 11.25 -7.79
N ARG A 188 4.10 11.43 -6.48
CA ARG A 188 2.82 11.77 -5.89
C ARG A 188 2.56 13.26 -6.08
N THR A 189 1.37 13.57 -6.57
CA THR A 189 0.80 14.91 -6.70
C THR A 189 -0.48 14.98 -5.88
N ASP A 190 -1.06 16.19 -5.76
CA ASP A 190 -2.34 16.38 -5.06
C ASP A 190 -3.47 15.57 -5.70
N ASP A 191 -3.42 15.37 -7.03
CA ASP A 191 -4.41 14.64 -7.81
C ASP A 191 -4.11 13.13 -7.96
N GLY A 192 -3.07 12.62 -7.29
CA GLY A 192 -2.65 11.22 -7.35
C GLY A 192 -1.25 11.01 -7.92
N TRP A 193 -0.96 9.81 -8.42
CA TRP A 193 0.38 9.45 -8.93
C TRP A 193 0.52 9.77 -10.42
N ARG A 194 1.62 10.44 -10.78
CA ARG A 194 1.96 10.81 -12.16
C ARG A 194 3.29 10.20 -12.57
N PHE A 195 3.43 9.83 -13.83
CA PHE A 195 4.68 9.29 -14.39
C PHE A 195 5.67 10.42 -14.67
N GLU A 196 6.81 10.38 -13.99
CA GLU A 196 8.00 11.15 -14.34
C GLU A 196 8.71 10.48 -15.53
N THR A 197 8.77 9.13 -15.53
CA THR A 197 9.34 8.35 -16.63
C THR A 197 8.55 7.08 -16.90
N GLY A 198 8.70 6.55 -18.11
CA GLY A 198 8.11 5.28 -18.49
C GLY A 198 6.72 5.38 -19.12
N LEU A 199 6.30 6.56 -19.57
CA LEU A 199 5.34 6.68 -20.68
C LEU A 199 5.99 6.08 -21.98
N PRO A 200 5.23 5.86 -23.08
CA PRO A 200 5.65 5.05 -24.25
C PRO A 200 7.14 5.04 -24.60
#